data_AF-A0A3R7YTP6-F1
#
_entry.id   AF-A0A3R7YTP6-F1
#
_cell.length_a   1.000
_cell.length_b   1.000
_cell.length_c   1.000
_cell.angle_alpha   90.00
_cell.angle_beta   90.00
_cell.angle_gamma   90.00
#
_symmetry.space_group_name_H-M   'P 1'
#
loop_
_entity.id
_entity.type
_entity.pdbx_description
1 polymer ?
#
loop_
_entity_poly.entity_id
_entity_poly.type
_entity_poly.pdbx_seq_one_letter_code
_entity_poly.pdbx_strand_id
1 'polypeptide(L)'
;MRPFCLASLLSGLPLTPNQCVDAHYRRVADFQRLCFSLSSDIPALKLPALAAVSAIDAPAELRGLLDKQELLTLLQMATHLNLVDPQTLPGAPRPEVAPSSTFAAFYARLPPHSRRTKKWIREFLTETLCHHLERRPDQIQQLNALSLYPSEEEMWNEAILPADQYTGDTALALPKLNLQFLTIHDYLLRNFNLFRLESIYEIREDVQDAIFRMKPRRKEAPSAVTGGSARMALELQRFSVVAVEKPKVGETVPAEVRAELSLDLAGLKPQVAREWDALRQFDVLFLVAIVAPKEAYTGRLQELEQVHQFPEKFGVVVLRGCEVVEVLDEDGKVISEFNPLERKADEAQAVCTQT
;
A
#
# COMPACT_ATOMS: atom_id res chain seq x y z
N MET A 1 24.75 12.32 17.95
CA MET A 1 23.36 11.86 18.22
C MET A 1 22.78 12.66 19.39
N ARG A 2 21.59 13.25 19.25
CA ARG A 2 21.02 14.24 20.20
C ARG A 2 19.91 13.65 21.11
N PRO A 3 19.66 14.24 22.30
CA PRO A 3 19.14 13.53 23.49
C PRO A 3 17.66 13.11 23.48
N PHE A 4 16.78 13.70 22.65
CA PHE A 4 15.34 13.41 22.72
C PHE A 4 14.94 12.07 22.10
N CYS A 5 15.52 11.66 20.97
CA CYS A 5 15.29 10.32 20.41
C CYS A 5 15.88 9.23 21.31
N LEU A 6 17.00 9.53 21.99
CA LEU A 6 17.60 8.64 22.99
C LEU A 6 16.67 8.45 24.20
N ALA A 7 15.97 9.49 24.67
CA ALA A 7 15.08 9.37 25.82
C ALA A 7 13.90 8.39 25.58
N SER A 8 13.28 8.38 24.40
CA SER A 8 12.26 7.38 24.06
C SER A 8 12.88 5.99 23.86
N LEU A 9 14.03 5.89 23.17
CA LEU A 9 14.75 4.62 23.03
C LEU A 9 15.19 4.02 24.38
N LEU A 10 15.51 4.87 25.36
CA LEU A 10 15.90 4.46 26.71
C LEU A 10 14.71 4.16 27.62
N SER A 11 13.59 4.87 27.45
CA SER A 11 12.37 4.66 28.24
C SER A 11 11.48 3.54 27.71
N GLY A 12 11.59 3.19 26.42
CA GLY A 12 10.73 2.23 25.75
C GLY A 12 9.28 2.72 25.54
N LEU A 13 8.98 3.98 25.85
CA LEU A 13 7.63 4.53 25.74
C LEU A 13 7.36 5.08 24.33
N PRO A 14 6.12 4.93 23.82
CA PRO A 14 5.72 5.51 22.54
C PRO A 14 5.83 7.05 22.57
N LEU A 15 6.27 7.62 21.46
CA LEU A 15 6.31 9.07 21.28
C LEU A 15 4.90 9.62 21.07
N THR A 16 4.60 10.74 21.73
CA THR A 16 3.36 11.49 21.48
C THR A 16 3.45 12.29 20.18
N PRO A 17 2.33 12.65 19.53
CA PRO A 17 2.33 13.44 18.29
C PRO A 17 3.11 14.75 18.41
N ASN A 18 2.96 15.47 19.53
CA ASN A 18 3.69 16.71 19.80
C ASN A 18 5.20 16.48 19.87
N GLN A 19 5.65 15.39 20.50
CA GLN A 19 7.07 15.05 20.55
C GLN A 19 7.63 14.70 19.18
N CYS A 20 6.85 14.07 18.30
CA CYS A 20 7.24 13.80 16.92
C CYS A 20 7.42 15.10 16.11
N VAL A 21 6.48 16.04 16.24
CA VAL A 21 6.55 17.37 15.59
C VAL A 21 7.74 18.16 16.12
N ASP A 22 7.92 18.23 17.44
CA ASP A 22 9.05 18.91 18.06
C ASP A 22 10.40 18.32 17.61
N ALA A 23 10.48 17.00 17.51
CA ALA A 23 11.68 16.33 17.02
C ALA A 23 11.98 16.71 15.55
N HIS A 24 10.96 16.76 14.70
CA HIS A 24 11.11 17.18 13.30
C HIS A 24 11.53 18.65 13.20
N TYR A 25 10.86 19.56 13.92
CA TYR A 25 11.21 21.00 13.92
C TYR A 25 12.62 21.25 14.41
N ARG A 26 13.10 20.48 15.40
CA ARG A 26 14.50 20.56 15.84
C ARG A 26 15.48 20.15 14.75
N ARG A 27 15.21 19.08 13.99
CA ARG A 27 16.07 18.65 12.86
C ARG A 27 16.17 19.75 11.80
N VAL A 28 15.03 20.34 11.42
CA VAL A 28 14.99 21.41 10.42
C VAL A 28 15.67 22.68 10.95
N ALA A 29 15.43 23.07 12.20
CA ALA A 29 16.08 24.23 12.80
C ALA A 29 17.60 24.08 12.90
N ASP A 30 18.11 22.88 13.19
CA ASP A 30 19.54 22.59 13.20
C ASP A 30 20.15 22.74 11.79
N PHE A 31 19.43 22.30 10.77
CA PHE A 31 19.81 22.51 9.37
C PHE A 31 19.76 23.98 8.95
N GLN A 32 18.74 24.74 9.37
CA GLN A 32 18.64 26.17 9.07
C GLN A 32 19.77 26.97 9.72
N ARG A 33 20.15 26.66 10.97
CA ARG A 33 21.32 27.25 11.64
C ARG A 33 22.60 27.02 10.86
N LEU A 34 22.76 25.81 10.30
CA LEU A 34 23.90 25.47 9.47
C LEU A 34 23.88 26.22 8.14
N CYS A 35 22.72 26.29 7.48
CA CYS A 35 22.56 27.08 6.25
C CYS A 35 22.88 28.56 6.50
N PHE A 36 22.48 29.10 7.66
CA PHE A 36 22.82 30.45 8.07
C PHE A 36 24.33 30.64 8.26
N SER A 37 25.01 29.71 8.94
CA SER A 37 26.47 29.80 9.10
C SER A 37 27.24 29.74 7.78
N LEU A 38 26.75 28.96 6.80
CA LEU A 38 27.35 28.84 5.47
C LEU A 38 26.90 29.96 4.51
N SER A 39 25.89 30.76 4.89
CA SER A 39 25.33 31.80 4.03
C SER A 39 26.28 32.96 3.76
N SER A 40 27.31 33.13 4.60
CA SER A 40 28.40 34.08 4.38
C SER A 40 29.20 33.76 3.11
N ASP A 41 29.42 32.47 2.85
CA ASP A 41 30.21 31.98 1.72
C ASP A 41 29.33 31.65 0.50
N ILE A 42 28.08 31.21 0.75
CA ILE A 42 27.15 30.75 -0.29
C ILE A 42 25.83 31.53 -0.15
N PRO A 43 25.62 32.60 -0.95
CA PRO A 43 24.40 33.41 -0.88
C PRO A 43 23.11 32.63 -1.14
N ALA A 44 23.18 31.53 -1.90
CA ALA A 44 22.05 30.66 -2.20
C ALA A 44 21.43 29.99 -0.97
N LEU A 45 22.18 29.83 0.13
CA LEU A 45 21.71 29.21 1.38
C LEU A 45 21.02 30.21 2.33
N LYS A 46 21.04 31.51 2.01
CA LYS A 46 20.41 32.55 2.85
C LYS A 46 18.89 32.46 2.84
N LEU A 47 18.29 32.17 1.68
CA LEU A 47 16.84 31.99 1.53
C LEU A 47 16.30 30.83 2.38
N PRO A 48 16.85 29.60 2.28
CA PRO A 48 16.37 28.49 3.10
C PRO A 48 16.69 28.64 4.59
N ALA A 49 17.77 29.35 4.95
CA ALA A 49 18.07 29.63 6.35
C ALA A 49 16.98 30.47 7.05
N LEU A 50 16.23 31.29 6.30
CA LEU A 50 15.22 32.21 6.82
C LEU A 50 13.78 31.80 6.48
N ALA A 51 13.59 30.76 5.67
CA ALA A 51 12.28 30.30 5.27
C ALA A 51 11.52 29.62 6.42
N ALA A 52 10.19 29.55 6.31
CA ALA A 52 9.38 28.78 7.24
C ALA A 52 9.68 27.29 7.11
N VAL A 53 9.54 26.52 8.20
CA VAL A 53 9.80 25.07 8.21
C VAL A 53 8.95 24.33 7.16
N SER A 54 7.69 24.76 6.97
CA SER A 54 6.75 24.19 5.99
C SER A 54 7.11 24.46 4.51
N ALA A 55 8.10 25.31 4.25
CA ALA A 55 8.62 25.59 2.90
C ALA A 55 9.98 24.89 2.66
N ILE A 56 10.41 24.04 3.60
CA ILE A 56 11.67 23.31 3.56
C ILE A 56 11.45 21.84 3.90
N ASP A 57 10.30 21.43 4.43
CA ASP A 57 10.01 20.04 4.76
C ASP A 57 9.50 19.21 3.56
N ALA A 58 9.10 19.87 2.46
CA ALA A 58 8.66 19.22 1.23
C ALA A 58 9.84 18.59 0.45
N PRO A 59 9.75 17.30 0.06
CA PRO A 59 10.87 16.57 -0.55
C PRO A 59 11.30 17.15 -1.90
N ALA A 60 10.35 17.68 -2.70
CA ALA A 60 10.65 18.29 -4.00
C ALA A 60 11.45 19.59 -3.86
N GLU A 61 11.11 20.42 -2.87
CA GLU A 61 11.80 21.69 -2.61
C GLU A 61 13.19 21.46 -2.02
N LEU A 62 13.31 20.52 -1.08
CA LEU A 62 14.59 20.08 -0.52
C LEU A 62 15.54 19.60 -1.62
N ARG A 63 15.05 18.71 -2.51
CA ARG A 63 15.86 18.16 -3.58
C ARG A 63 16.33 19.25 -4.54
N GLY A 64 15.42 20.13 -4.95
CA GLY A 64 15.74 21.26 -5.83
C GLY A 64 16.73 22.26 -5.22
N LEU A 65 16.80 22.37 -3.89
CA LEU A 65 17.76 23.18 -3.18
C LEU A 65 19.13 22.50 -3.07
N LEU A 66 19.15 21.23 -2.69
CA LEU A 66 20.37 20.44 -2.48
C LEU A 66 21.11 20.15 -3.79
N ASP A 67 20.38 19.91 -4.88
CA ASP A 67 20.98 19.65 -6.20
C ASP A 67 21.77 20.85 -6.74
N LYS A 68 21.41 22.08 -6.33
CA LYS A 68 22.12 23.32 -6.70
C LYS A 68 23.44 23.52 -5.96
N GLN A 69 23.67 22.78 -4.88
CA GLN A 69 24.86 22.97 -4.04
C GLN A 69 26.08 22.23 -4.58
N GLU A 70 27.27 22.69 -4.20
CA GLU A 70 28.51 21.98 -4.51
C GLU A 70 28.65 20.71 -3.66
N LEU A 71 29.41 19.74 -4.16
CA LEU A 71 29.60 18.45 -3.48
C LEU A 71 30.26 18.61 -2.11
N LEU A 72 31.22 19.54 -1.98
CA LEU A 72 31.89 19.83 -0.72
C LEU A 72 30.93 20.42 0.30
N THR A 73 30.02 21.30 -0.13
CA THR A 73 28.97 21.86 0.72
C THR A 73 28.05 20.76 1.23
N LEU A 74 27.55 19.87 0.35
CA LEU A 74 26.70 18.74 0.75
C LEU A 74 27.40 17.83 1.77
N LEU A 75 28.70 17.59 1.59
CA LEU A 75 29.51 16.83 2.53
C LEU A 75 29.63 17.53 3.88
N GLN A 76 29.97 18.83 3.89
CA GLN A 76 30.05 19.63 5.12
C GLN A 76 28.73 19.63 5.89
N MET A 77 27.61 19.78 5.17
CA MET A 77 26.26 19.71 5.75
C MET A 77 26.00 18.35 6.41
N ALA A 78 26.24 17.24 5.69
CA ALA A 78 26.02 15.89 6.19
C ALA A 78 26.92 15.54 7.38
N THR A 79 28.17 15.98 7.36
CA THR A 79 29.13 15.78 8.46
C THR A 79 28.75 16.56 9.70
N HIS A 80 28.39 17.84 9.58
CA HIS A 80 28.03 18.66 10.73
C HIS A 80 26.71 18.21 11.38
N LEU A 81 25.78 17.68 10.58
CA LEU A 81 24.57 17.02 11.10
C LEU A 81 24.84 15.62 11.68
N ASN A 82 26.09 15.14 11.62
CA ASN A 82 26.52 13.81 12.07
C ASN A 82 25.74 12.67 11.38
N LEU A 83 25.39 12.86 10.11
CA LEU A 83 24.72 11.84 9.29
C LEU A 83 25.72 10.91 8.62
N VAL A 84 26.92 11.43 8.32
CA VAL A 84 27.96 10.71 7.62
C VAL A 84 29.30 10.97 8.30
N ASP A 85 30.07 9.90 8.51
CA ASP A 85 31.46 9.99 8.93
C ASP A 85 32.36 10.17 7.69
N PRO A 86 33.10 11.28 7.55
CA PRO A 86 34.05 11.50 6.46
C PRO A 86 35.06 10.37 6.26
N GLN A 87 35.41 9.63 7.32
CA GLN A 87 36.35 8.52 7.28
C GLN A 87 35.75 7.23 6.72
N THR A 88 34.43 7.18 6.54
CA THR A 88 33.73 6.02 5.95
C THR A 88 33.32 6.25 4.49
N LEU A 89 33.58 7.46 3.98
CA LEU A 89 33.27 7.85 2.60
C LEU A 89 34.32 7.33 1.60
N PRO A 90 33.97 7.24 0.30
CA PRO A 90 34.85 6.67 -0.71
C PRO A 90 36.20 7.38 -0.78
N GLY A 91 37.30 6.63 -0.56
CA GLY A 91 38.68 7.15 -0.58
C GLY A 91 39.31 7.37 0.79
N ALA A 92 38.55 7.26 1.88
CA ALA A 92 39.13 7.24 3.22
C ALA A 92 39.88 5.92 3.49
N PRO A 93 41.02 5.95 4.20
CA PRO A 93 41.77 4.75 4.54
C PRO A 93 40.87 3.80 5.34
N ARG A 94 40.81 2.54 4.90
CA ARG A 94 40.05 1.50 5.62
C ARG A 94 40.62 1.40 7.04
N PRO A 95 39.80 1.44 8.09
CA PRO A 95 40.28 1.09 9.42
C PRO A 95 40.77 -0.36 9.38
N GLU A 96 42.05 -0.57 9.71
CA GLU A 96 42.75 -1.86 9.59
C GLU A 96 42.13 -2.96 10.49
N VAL A 97 41.31 -2.58 11.49
CA VAL A 97 40.70 -3.50 12.43
C VAL A 97 39.24 -3.09 12.68
N ALA A 98 38.30 -3.70 11.94
CA ALA A 98 36.90 -3.70 12.35
C ALA A 98 36.71 -4.76 13.45
N PRO A 99 36.25 -4.42 14.67
CA PRO A 99 35.96 -5.41 15.70
C PRO A 99 34.83 -6.35 15.21
N SER A 100 35.11 -7.66 15.29
CA SER A 100 34.42 -8.80 14.66
C SER A 100 32.91 -8.93 14.95
N SER A 101 32.32 -8.11 15.82
CA SER A 101 30.95 -8.29 16.34
C SER A 101 29.96 -7.17 16.01
N THR A 102 30.32 -6.19 15.17
CA THR A 102 29.40 -5.09 14.81
C THR A 102 28.78 -5.29 13.43
N PHE A 103 27.54 -4.80 13.23
CA PHE A 103 26.90 -4.70 11.92
C PHE A 103 27.81 -4.06 10.85
N ALA A 104 28.73 -3.19 11.26
CA ALA A 104 29.77 -2.62 10.41
C ALA A 104 30.68 -3.67 9.75
N ALA A 105 31.01 -4.77 10.44
CA ALA A 105 31.79 -5.87 9.89
C ALA A 105 31.03 -6.70 8.83
N PHE A 106 29.70 -6.78 8.96
CA PHE A 106 28.83 -7.41 7.96
C PHE A 106 28.78 -6.57 6.67
N TYR A 107 28.57 -5.26 6.79
CA TYR A 107 28.61 -4.36 5.62
C TYR A 107 30.00 -4.28 4.97
N ALA A 108 31.07 -4.47 5.74
CA ALA A 108 32.44 -4.56 5.22
C ALA A 108 32.75 -5.85 4.43
N ARG A 109 31.93 -6.90 4.60
CA ARG A 109 32.06 -8.19 3.89
C ARG A 109 31.26 -8.26 2.59
N LEU A 110 30.38 -7.30 2.33
CA LEU A 110 29.68 -7.22 1.05
C LEU A 110 30.67 -6.84 -0.07
N PRO A 111 30.51 -7.35 -1.30
CA PRO A 111 31.36 -6.98 -2.42
C PRO A 111 31.44 -5.45 -2.55
N PRO A 112 32.60 -4.86 -2.86
CA PRO A 112 32.66 -3.43 -3.11
C PRO A 112 31.76 -3.13 -4.29
N HIS A 113 30.60 -2.50 -4.05
CA HIS A 113 29.82 -1.93 -5.14
C HIS A 113 30.77 -1.05 -5.97
N SER A 114 30.90 -1.42 -7.24
CA SER A 114 31.60 -0.75 -8.35
C SER A 114 32.06 0.67 -8.02
N ARG A 115 33.35 0.99 -8.27
CA ARG A 115 33.99 2.31 -8.14
C ARG A 115 32.94 3.44 -8.09
N ARG A 116 32.58 3.85 -6.87
CA ARG A 116 31.46 4.76 -6.64
C ARG A 116 31.81 6.15 -7.20
N THR A 117 31.26 6.49 -8.36
CA THR A 117 31.53 7.72 -9.10
C THR A 117 31.15 8.96 -8.28
N LYS A 118 31.79 10.12 -8.55
CA LYS A 118 31.42 11.44 -8.00
C LYS A 118 29.91 11.73 -8.05
N LYS A 119 29.25 11.27 -9.13
CA LYS A 119 27.78 11.35 -9.30
C LYS A 119 27.02 10.59 -8.21
N TRP A 120 27.41 9.35 -7.92
CA TRP A 120 26.78 8.53 -6.90
C TRP A 120 26.93 9.14 -5.51
N ILE A 121 28.10 9.70 -5.19
CA ILE A 121 28.35 10.34 -3.88
C ILE A 121 27.42 11.55 -3.70
N ARG A 122 27.28 12.38 -4.73
CA ARG A 122 26.35 13.50 -4.71
C ARG A 122 24.91 13.03 -4.45
N GLU A 123 24.46 12.02 -5.18
CA GLU A 123 23.12 11.46 -5.07
C GLU A 123 22.88 10.89 -3.66
N PHE A 124 23.81 10.09 -3.15
CA PHE A 124 23.77 9.53 -1.80
C PHE A 124 23.68 10.62 -0.72
N LEU A 125 24.51 11.67 -0.79
CA LEU A 125 24.49 12.76 0.19
C LEU A 125 23.17 13.55 0.12
N THR A 126 22.68 13.78 -1.09
CA THR A 126 21.41 14.47 -1.32
C THR A 126 20.25 13.68 -0.72
N GLU A 127 20.15 12.38 -1.01
CA GLU A 127 19.12 11.51 -0.44
C GLU A 127 19.22 11.40 1.09
N THR A 128 20.45 11.32 1.63
CA THR A 128 20.67 11.25 3.08
C THR A 128 20.17 12.51 3.78
N LEU A 129 20.44 13.69 3.21
CA LEU A 129 19.97 14.97 3.73
C LEU A 129 18.46 15.12 3.56
N CYS A 130 17.91 14.77 2.39
CA CYS A 130 16.47 14.76 2.14
C CYS A 130 15.73 13.88 3.17
N HIS A 131 16.13 12.62 3.31
CA HIS A 131 15.50 11.68 4.23
C HIS A 131 15.58 12.11 5.71
N HIS A 132 16.64 12.81 6.09
CA HIS A 132 16.76 13.34 7.45
C HIS A 132 15.80 14.50 7.73
N LEU A 133 15.61 15.38 6.74
CA LEU A 133 14.84 16.62 6.86
C LEU A 133 13.35 16.45 6.54
N GLU A 134 13.01 15.43 5.75
CA GLU A 134 11.64 15.12 5.37
C GLU A 134 10.72 14.97 6.59
N ARG A 135 9.51 15.50 6.44
CA ARG A 135 8.44 15.28 7.41
C ARG A 135 8.01 13.83 7.37
N ARG A 136 8.11 13.15 8.52
CA ARG A 136 7.68 11.76 8.61
C ARG A 136 6.15 11.71 8.60
N PRO A 137 5.55 10.81 7.80
CA PRO A 137 4.12 10.57 7.85
C PRO A 137 3.74 9.94 9.20
N ASP A 138 2.56 10.29 9.70
CA ASP A 138 2.03 9.70 10.92
C ASP A 138 1.57 8.26 10.65
N GLN A 139 1.98 7.32 11.51
CA GLN A 139 1.64 5.89 11.35
C GLN A 139 0.12 5.66 11.32
N ILE A 140 -0.62 6.40 12.13
CA ILE A 140 -2.09 6.35 12.16
C ILE A 140 -2.67 6.87 10.85
N GLN A 141 -2.12 7.95 10.30
CA GLN A 141 -2.58 8.49 9.02
C GLN A 141 -2.30 7.52 7.87
N GLN A 142 -1.13 6.85 7.91
CA GLN A 142 -0.82 5.78 6.95
C GLN A 142 -1.80 4.62 7.06
N LEU A 143 -2.12 4.18 8.29
CA LEU A 143 -3.08 3.11 8.53
C LEU A 143 -4.49 3.48 8.03
N ASN A 144 -4.95 4.70 8.31
CA ASN A 144 -6.26 5.18 7.87
C ASN A 144 -6.35 5.38 6.36
N ALA A 145 -5.21 5.55 5.67
CA ALA A 145 -5.16 5.63 4.22
C ALA A 145 -5.16 4.25 3.53
N LEU A 146 -4.98 3.15 4.28
CA LEU A 146 -5.06 1.81 3.72
C LEU A 146 -6.51 1.42 3.45
N SER A 147 -6.75 0.91 2.25
CA SER A 147 -8.03 0.29 1.91
C SER A 147 -8.22 -1.02 2.69
N LEU A 148 -9.45 -1.23 3.17
CA LEU A 148 -9.82 -2.46 3.89
C LEU A 148 -9.76 -3.68 2.97
N TYR A 149 -10.27 -3.53 1.75
CA TYR A 149 -10.31 -4.60 0.75
C TYR A 149 -9.03 -4.62 -0.11
N PRO A 150 -8.58 -5.81 -0.55
CA PRO A 150 -7.45 -5.92 -1.46
C PRO A 150 -7.72 -5.31 -2.84
N SER A 151 -6.64 -4.88 -3.48
CA SER A 151 -6.60 -4.51 -4.90
C SER A 151 -5.93 -5.58 -5.76
N GLU A 152 -6.04 -5.45 -7.08
CA GLU A 152 -5.30 -6.27 -8.06
C GLU A 152 -3.78 -6.21 -7.89
N GLU A 153 -3.24 -5.09 -7.42
CA GLU A 153 -1.80 -4.94 -7.24
C GLU A 153 -1.30 -5.72 -6.01
N GLU A 154 -2.14 -5.87 -4.98
CA GLU A 154 -1.76 -6.59 -3.76
C GLU A 154 -1.95 -8.09 -3.91
N MET A 155 -3.09 -8.51 -4.47
CA MET A 155 -3.45 -9.93 -4.55
C MET A 155 -2.59 -10.70 -5.58
N TRP A 156 -2.01 -10.03 -6.58
CA TRP A 156 -1.20 -10.65 -7.61
C TRP A 156 0.30 -10.36 -7.51
N ASN A 157 0.76 -9.87 -6.36
CA ASN A 157 2.15 -9.53 -6.10
C ASN A 157 2.87 -10.61 -5.29
N GLU A 158 3.83 -11.27 -5.93
CA GLU A 158 4.64 -12.35 -5.34
C GLU A 158 5.50 -11.90 -4.15
N ALA A 159 5.88 -10.63 -4.09
CA ALA A 159 6.66 -10.10 -2.97
C ALA A 159 5.84 -9.98 -1.68
N ILE A 160 4.51 -9.84 -1.81
CA ILE A 160 3.57 -9.70 -0.70
C ILE A 160 2.95 -11.06 -0.38
N LEU A 161 2.51 -11.79 -1.41
CA LEU A 161 1.88 -13.09 -1.31
C LEU A 161 2.76 -14.14 -2.01
N PRO A 162 3.56 -14.91 -1.25
CA PRO A 162 4.34 -15.99 -1.81
C PRO A 162 3.43 -17.09 -2.38
N ALA A 163 3.96 -17.87 -3.32
CA ALA A 163 3.26 -19.06 -3.82
C ALA A 163 3.08 -20.11 -2.71
N ASP A 164 2.06 -20.96 -2.85
CA ASP A 164 1.61 -21.98 -1.88
C ASP A 164 2.72 -22.93 -1.42
N GLN A 165 3.77 -23.09 -2.25
CA GLN A 165 4.91 -23.97 -2.00
C GLN A 165 6.12 -23.21 -1.44
N TYR A 166 5.91 -22.39 -0.41
CA TYR A 166 7.02 -21.73 0.26
C TYR A 166 7.83 -22.75 1.10
N THR A 167 9.07 -23.03 0.66
CA THR A 167 9.96 -24.03 1.28
C THR A 167 10.69 -23.55 2.53
N GLY A 168 10.60 -22.25 2.87
CA GLY A 168 11.36 -21.67 3.98
C GLY A 168 12.78 -21.20 3.63
N ASP A 169 13.20 -21.36 2.36
CA ASP A 169 14.58 -21.07 1.95
C ASP A 169 14.91 -19.57 1.84
N THR A 170 13.91 -18.72 1.58
CA THR A 170 14.07 -17.27 1.37
C THR A 170 13.25 -16.46 2.36
N ALA A 171 13.73 -15.33 2.88
CA ALA A 171 12.94 -14.56 3.85
C ALA A 171 11.73 -13.88 3.18
N LEU A 172 10.55 -14.00 3.80
CA LEU A 172 9.34 -13.28 3.39
C LEU A 172 9.25 -11.91 4.06
N ALA A 173 8.66 -10.95 3.36
CA ALA A 173 8.40 -9.59 3.86
C ALA A 173 7.20 -9.53 4.83
N LEU A 174 7.08 -10.53 5.70
CA LEU A 174 5.97 -10.67 6.65
C LEU A 174 6.36 -10.21 8.05
N PRO A 175 5.46 -9.52 8.77
CA PRO A 175 5.64 -9.24 10.18
C PRO A 175 5.80 -10.53 10.98
N LYS A 176 6.72 -10.53 11.96
CA LYS A 176 6.94 -11.68 12.83
C LYS A 176 6.25 -11.48 14.17
N LEU A 177 5.47 -12.48 14.57
CA LEU A 177 4.89 -12.57 15.92
C LEU A 177 5.88 -13.31 16.82
N ASN A 178 6.24 -12.67 17.92
CA ASN A 178 7.11 -13.23 18.96
C ASN A 178 6.56 -12.79 20.32
N LEU A 179 7.34 -12.96 21.40
CA LEU A 179 6.93 -12.60 22.75
C LEU A 179 6.94 -11.09 23.03
N GLN A 180 7.74 -10.31 22.29
CA GLN A 180 7.96 -8.89 22.56
C GLN A 180 7.60 -8.04 21.34
N PHE A 181 6.94 -6.91 21.62
CA PHE A 181 6.55 -5.88 20.66
C PHE A 181 6.99 -4.52 21.21
N LEU A 182 7.26 -3.56 20.32
CA LEU A 182 7.77 -2.25 20.74
C LEU A 182 6.71 -1.45 21.51
N THR A 183 5.47 -1.49 21.02
CA THR A 183 4.32 -0.80 21.60
C THR A 183 3.06 -1.62 21.32
N ILE A 184 1.94 -1.26 21.97
CA ILE A 184 0.63 -1.85 21.65
C ILE A 184 0.27 -1.60 20.18
N HIS A 185 0.61 -0.42 19.65
CA HIS A 185 0.36 -0.10 18.24
C HIS A 185 1.15 -1.02 17.29
N ASP A 186 2.42 -1.30 17.59
CA ASP A 186 3.23 -2.27 16.84
C ASP A 186 2.62 -3.67 16.88
N TYR A 187 2.18 -4.13 18.07
CA TYR A 187 1.48 -5.40 18.20
C TYR A 187 0.23 -5.47 17.32
N LEU A 188 -0.66 -4.48 17.42
CA LEU A 188 -1.91 -4.44 16.65
C LEU A 188 -1.65 -4.35 15.15
N LEU A 189 -0.69 -3.53 14.73
CA LEU A 189 -0.35 -3.36 13.31
C LEU A 189 0.19 -4.65 12.70
N ARG A 190 1.02 -5.41 13.42
CA ARG A 190 1.51 -6.71 12.93
C ARG A 190 0.39 -7.73 12.80
N ASN A 191 -0.51 -7.82 13.78
CA ASN A 191 -1.66 -8.72 13.71
C ASN A 191 -2.62 -8.32 12.60
N PHE A 192 -2.91 -7.02 12.46
CA PHE A 192 -3.73 -6.48 11.36
C PHE A 192 -3.15 -6.85 10.00
N ASN A 193 -1.84 -6.64 9.78
CA ASN A 193 -1.21 -6.96 8.51
C ASN A 193 -1.22 -8.47 8.21
N LEU A 194 -0.95 -9.32 9.21
CA LEU A 194 -0.98 -10.77 9.01
C LEU A 194 -2.39 -11.29 8.73
N PHE A 195 -3.40 -10.81 9.46
CA PHE A 195 -4.80 -11.15 9.23
C PHE A 195 -5.24 -10.69 7.84
N ARG A 196 -4.91 -9.45 7.48
CA ARG A 196 -5.18 -8.91 6.14
C ARG A 196 -4.56 -9.79 5.06
N LEU A 197 -3.29 -10.17 5.18
CA LEU A 197 -2.62 -11.00 4.17
C LEU A 197 -3.18 -12.41 4.05
N GLU A 198 -3.57 -13.03 5.16
CA GLU A 198 -4.26 -14.32 5.14
C GLU A 198 -5.62 -14.22 4.46
N SER A 199 -6.43 -13.21 4.81
CA SER A 199 -7.72 -13.00 4.16
C SER A 199 -7.56 -12.74 2.66
N ILE A 200 -6.53 -12.02 2.22
CA ILE A 200 -6.25 -11.80 0.80
C ILE A 200 -5.92 -13.12 0.09
N TYR A 201 -5.17 -14.01 0.75
CA TYR A 201 -4.87 -15.33 0.20
C TYR A 201 -6.15 -16.17 0.01
N GLU A 202 -7.05 -16.20 1.00
CA GLU A 202 -8.33 -16.90 0.88
C GLU A 202 -9.22 -16.32 -0.23
N ILE A 203 -9.38 -14.99 -0.25
CA ILE A 203 -10.15 -14.29 -1.28
C ILE A 203 -9.58 -14.59 -2.67
N ARG A 204 -8.26 -14.67 -2.80
CA ARG A 204 -7.60 -14.98 -4.07
C ARG A 204 -7.99 -16.36 -4.58
N GLU A 205 -7.95 -17.39 -3.74
CA GLU A 205 -8.33 -18.75 -4.15
C GLU A 205 -9.78 -18.79 -4.64
N ASP A 206 -10.69 -18.15 -3.89
CA ASP A 206 -12.11 -18.06 -4.24
C ASP A 206 -12.34 -17.31 -5.56
N VAL A 207 -11.68 -16.16 -5.75
CA VAL A 207 -11.76 -15.36 -6.98
C VAL A 207 -11.19 -16.14 -8.16
N GLN A 208 -10.07 -16.85 -7.98
CA GLN A 208 -9.45 -17.65 -9.02
C GLN A 208 -10.35 -18.81 -9.46
N ASP A 209 -10.93 -19.57 -8.53
CA ASP A 209 -11.86 -20.66 -8.82
C ASP A 209 -13.13 -20.14 -9.52
N ALA A 210 -13.69 -19.03 -9.02
CA ALA A 210 -14.88 -18.42 -9.61
C ALA A 210 -14.64 -18.00 -11.07
N ILE A 211 -13.59 -17.22 -11.34
CA ILE A 211 -13.25 -16.75 -12.70
C ILE A 211 -12.93 -17.93 -13.62
N PHE A 212 -12.21 -18.94 -13.12
CA PHE A 212 -11.89 -20.15 -13.88
C PHE A 212 -13.16 -20.88 -14.37
N ARG A 213 -14.18 -20.98 -13.51
CA ARG A 213 -15.47 -21.61 -13.85
C ARG A 213 -16.32 -20.78 -14.80
N MET A 214 -16.29 -19.44 -14.67
CA MET A 214 -17.00 -18.53 -15.57
C MET A 214 -16.45 -18.57 -17.00
N LYS A 215 -15.19 -19.00 -17.19
CA LYS A 215 -14.53 -19.14 -18.51
C LYS A 215 -14.77 -17.90 -19.39
N PRO A 216 -14.24 -16.72 -19.01
CA PRO A 216 -14.45 -15.49 -19.76
C PRO A 216 -13.96 -15.66 -21.21
N ARG A 217 -14.83 -15.31 -22.17
CA ARG A 217 -14.54 -15.35 -23.61
C ARG A 217 -14.79 -13.99 -24.23
N ARG A 218 -13.99 -13.64 -25.23
CA ARG A 218 -14.12 -12.37 -25.92
C ARG A 218 -15.30 -12.40 -26.90
N LYS A 219 -16.18 -11.39 -26.85
CA LYS A 219 -17.19 -11.13 -27.90
C LYS A 219 -16.59 -10.20 -28.98
N GLU A 220 -17.32 -9.94 -30.05
CA GLU A 220 -16.92 -8.95 -31.07
C GLU A 220 -16.76 -7.53 -30.48
N ALA A 221 -17.46 -7.23 -29.37
CA ALA A 221 -17.25 -6.04 -28.55
C ALA A 221 -16.14 -6.28 -27.48
N PRO A 222 -15.46 -5.23 -26.97
CA PRO A 222 -14.40 -5.38 -25.96
C PRO A 222 -14.86 -5.90 -24.59
N SER A 223 -16.16 -6.19 -24.41
CA SER A 223 -16.70 -6.81 -23.20
C SER A 223 -16.52 -8.34 -23.24
N ALA A 224 -16.07 -8.92 -22.13
CA ALA A 224 -16.06 -10.37 -21.95
C ALA A 224 -17.49 -10.89 -21.79
N VAL A 225 -17.80 -12.04 -22.39
CA VAL A 225 -19.01 -12.82 -22.08
C VAL A 225 -18.60 -14.06 -21.31
N THR A 226 -19.39 -14.43 -20.33
CA THR A 226 -19.18 -15.62 -19.52
C THR A 226 -19.51 -16.87 -20.35
N GLY A 227 -18.54 -17.77 -20.51
CA GLY A 227 -18.70 -19.02 -21.28
C GLY A 227 -19.08 -20.23 -20.41
N GLY A 228 -19.08 -20.05 -19.10
CA GLY A 228 -19.41 -21.03 -18.09
C GLY A 228 -20.25 -20.41 -16.96
N SER A 229 -20.42 -21.15 -15.87
CA SER A 229 -21.21 -20.73 -14.72
C SER A 229 -20.45 -21.09 -13.43
N ALA A 230 -20.45 -20.16 -12.48
CA ALA A 230 -19.93 -20.34 -11.14
C ALA A 230 -21.08 -20.15 -10.13
N ARG A 231 -21.01 -20.85 -8.99
CA ARG A 231 -21.98 -20.68 -7.90
C ARG A 231 -21.82 -19.32 -7.21
N MET A 232 -20.57 -18.89 -7.04
CA MET A 232 -20.16 -17.69 -6.30
C MET A 232 -19.77 -16.50 -7.18
N ALA A 233 -20.09 -16.53 -8.48
CA ALA A 233 -19.94 -15.37 -9.35
C ALA A 233 -21.03 -15.31 -10.42
N LEU A 234 -21.48 -14.08 -10.71
CA LEU A 234 -22.47 -13.76 -11.74
C LEU A 234 -21.93 -12.64 -12.64
N GLU A 235 -22.44 -12.60 -13.86
CA GLU A 235 -22.18 -11.48 -14.78
C GLU A 235 -23.03 -10.28 -14.37
N LEU A 236 -22.38 -9.13 -14.22
CA LEU A 236 -23.05 -7.90 -13.81
C LEU A 236 -23.72 -7.25 -15.03
N GLN A 237 -25.04 -7.03 -14.97
CA GLN A 237 -25.78 -6.42 -16.08
C GLN A 237 -25.60 -4.92 -16.14
N ARG A 238 -25.63 -4.27 -14.97
CA ARG A 238 -25.51 -2.83 -14.83
C ARG A 238 -24.71 -2.47 -13.59
N PHE A 239 -23.84 -1.48 -13.77
CA PHE A 239 -23.07 -0.84 -12.71
C PHE A 239 -23.24 0.67 -12.84
N SER A 240 -23.63 1.34 -11.76
CA SER A 240 -23.69 2.81 -11.75
C SER A 240 -23.31 3.36 -10.38
N VAL A 241 -22.41 4.33 -10.34
CA VAL A 241 -22.09 5.06 -9.10
C VAL A 241 -23.18 6.13 -8.90
N VAL A 242 -23.93 5.99 -7.80
CA VAL A 242 -25.10 6.83 -7.50
C VAL A 242 -24.70 8.06 -6.70
N ALA A 243 -23.82 7.90 -5.71
CA ALA A 243 -23.42 8.98 -4.82
C ALA A 243 -21.94 8.91 -4.47
N VAL A 244 -21.30 10.07 -4.39
CA VAL A 244 -19.94 10.26 -3.89
C VAL A 244 -19.99 11.38 -2.89
N GLU A 245 -19.84 11.03 -1.61
CA GLU A 245 -19.85 11.99 -0.52
C GLU A 245 -18.55 12.76 -0.44
N LYS A 246 -18.64 14.00 0.07
CA LYS A 246 -17.46 14.86 0.20
C LYS A 246 -16.48 14.27 1.23
N PRO A 247 -15.16 14.42 0.99
CA PRO A 247 -14.15 14.01 1.97
C PRO A 247 -14.36 14.73 3.31
N LYS A 248 -14.07 14.04 4.41
CA LYS A 248 -14.08 14.67 5.74
C LYS A 248 -12.91 15.66 5.86
N VAL A 249 -13.02 16.59 6.80
CA VAL A 249 -11.98 17.60 7.03
C VAL A 249 -10.66 16.92 7.39
N GLY A 250 -9.63 17.11 6.56
CA GLY A 250 -8.31 16.54 6.75
C GLY A 250 -8.06 15.22 6.01
N GLU A 251 -9.08 14.64 5.39
CA GLU A 251 -8.97 13.44 4.56
C GLU A 251 -8.94 13.83 3.07
N THR A 252 -8.21 13.06 2.28
CA THR A 252 -8.15 13.22 0.82
C THR A 252 -9.11 12.27 0.08
N VAL A 253 -9.59 11.24 0.78
CA VAL A 253 -10.51 10.22 0.26
C VAL A 253 -11.96 10.63 0.52
N PRO A 254 -12.91 10.28 -0.39
CA PRO A 254 -14.33 10.55 -0.17
C PRO A 254 -14.82 9.84 1.10
N ALA A 255 -15.80 10.43 1.78
CA ALA A 255 -16.32 9.84 3.01
C ALA A 255 -17.14 8.57 2.77
N GLU A 256 -17.76 8.47 1.60
CA GLU A 256 -18.63 7.35 1.22
C GLU A 256 -18.82 7.34 -0.31
N VAL A 257 -18.81 6.16 -0.93
CA VAL A 257 -19.13 5.97 -2.35
C VAL A 257 -20.20 4.89 -2.47
N ARG A 258 -21.38 5.24 -3.01
CA ARG A 258 -22.49 4.30 -3.23
C ARG A 258 -22.64 3.97 -4.70
N ALA A 259 -22.84 2.69 -4.99
CA ALA A 259 -23.10 2.18 -6.33
C ALA A 259 -24.30 1.24 -6.34
N GLU A 260 -25.01 1.24 -7.46
CA GLU A 260 -26.12 0.34 -7.76
C GLU A 260 -25.64 -0.74 -8.72
N LEU A 261 -25.92 -1.99 -8.35
CA LEU A 261 -25.58 -3.21 -9.06
C LEU A 261 -26.87 -3.92 -9.47
N SER A 262 -27.04 -4.21 -10.75
CA SER A 262 -28.16 -5.04 -11.22
C SER A 262 -27.65 -6.42 -11.63
N LEU A 263 -28.21 -7.46 -11.00
CA LEU A 263 -27.87 -8.86 -11.23
C LEU A 263 -29.06 -9.58 -11.85
N ASP A 264 -28.80 -10.39 -12.87
CA ASP A 264 -29.82 -11.25 -13.47
C ASP A 264 -29.74 -12.65 -12.82
N LEU A 265 -30.82 -13.06 -12.17
CA LEU A 265 -30.95 -14.38 -11.55
C LEU A 265 -31.67 -15.38 -12.49
N ALA A 266 -32.19 -14.91 -13.62
CA ALA A 266 -32.87 -15.76 -14.58
C ALA A 266 -31.88 -16.77 -15.20
N GLY A 267 -32.32 -18.03 -15.30
CA GLY A 267 -31.49 -19.11 -15.85
C GLY A 267 -30.47 -19.72 -14.88
N LEU A 268 -30.38 -19.23 -13.64
CA LEU A 268 -29.62 -19.90 -12.58
C LEU A 268 -30.36 -21.13 -12.06
N LYS A 269 -29.60 -22.08 -11.50
CA LYS A 269 -30.20 -23.21 -10.78
C LYS A 269 -30.97 -22.68 -9.57
N PRO A 270 -32.16 -23.23 -9.22
CA PRO A 270 -32.98 -22.71 -8.12
C PRO A 270 -32.26 -22.61 -6.77
N GLN A 271 -31.32 -23.51 -6.50
CA GLN A 271 -30.50 -23.45 -5.29
C GLN A 271 -29.54 -22.24 -5.29
N VAL A 272 -28.89 -21.98 -6.42
CA VAL A 272 -27.95 -20.86 -6.57
C VAL A 272 -28.70 -19.54 -6.53
N ALA A 273 -29.83 -19.43 -7.25
CA ALA A 273 -30.67 -18.24 -7.20
C ALA A 273 -31.10 -17.88 -5.76
N ARG A 274 -31.49 -18.87 -4.95
CA ARG A 274 -31.84 -18.65 -3.54
C ARG A 274 -30.67 -18.20 -2.67
N GLU A 275 -29.44 -18.58 -3.01
CA GLU A 275 -28.25 -18.15 -2.27
C GLU A 275 -27.94 -16.68 -2.56
N TRP A 276 -28.04 -16.26 -3.83
CA TRP A 276 -27.88 -14.85 -4.23
C TRP A 276 -29.03 -13.97 -3.73
N ASP A 277 -30.27 -14.48 -3.72
CA ASP A 277 -31.45 -13.80 -3.16
C ASP A 277 -31.43 -13.78 -1.61
N ALA A 278 -30.49 -14.49 -0.97
CA ALA A 278 -30.29 -14.45 0.47
C ALA A 278 -29.24 -13.44 0.94
N LEU A 279 -28.64 -12.67 0.02
CA LEU A 279 -27.71 -11.59 0.35
C LEU A 279 -28.35 -10.56 1.28
N ARG A 280 -27.56 -10.08 2.25
CA ARG A 280 -28.00 -9.18 3.32
C ARG A 280 -27.09 -7.98 3.44
N GLN A 281 -27.55 -7.01 4.22
CA GLN A 281 -26.72 -5.92 4.67
C GLN A 281 -25.44 -6.45 5.35
N PHE A 282 -24.32 -5.78 5.09
CA PHE A 282 -22.97 -6.11 5.56
C PHE A 282 -22.31 -7.31 4.87
N ASP A 283 -22.99 -7.97 3.91
CA ASP A 283 -22.32 -8.97 3.08
C ASP A 283 -21.30 -8.30 2.15
N VAL A 284 -20.14 -8.92 2.00
CA VAL A 284 -19.04 -8.40 1.18
C VAL A 284 -19.07 -9.06 -0.19
N LEU A 285 -19.03 -8.26 -1.25
CA LEU A 285 -18.92 -8.69 -2.64
C LEU A 285 -17.63 -8.15 -3.27
N PHE A 286 -17.10 -8.88 -4.24
CA PHE A 286 -15.96 -8.45 -5.05
C PHE A 286 -16.40 -8.20 -6.49
N LEU A 287 -16.18 -6.96 -6.93
CA LEU A 287 -16.40 -6.53 -8.31
C LEU A 287 -15.11 -6.73 -9.09
N VAL A 288 -15.18 -7.55 -10.14
CA VAL A 288 -14.03 -7.88 -10.99
C VAL A 288 -14.30 -7.42 -12.42
N ALA A 289 -13.42 -6.58 -12.94
CA ALA A 289 -13.44 -6.18 -14.35
C ALA A 289 -12.54 -7.10 -15.17
N ILE A 290 -13.13 -7.77 -16.16
CA ILE A 290 -12.42 -8.73 -17.03
C ILE A 290 -12.47 -8.27 -18.48
N VAL A 291 -11.29 -8.13 -19.09
CA VAL A 291 -11.12 -7.94 -20.53
C VAL A 291 -10.59 -9.24 -21.11
N ALA A 292 -11.50 -10.07 -21.62
CA ALA A 292 -11.16 -11.42 -22.05
C ALA A 292 -10.05 -11.41 -23.13
N PRO A 293 -9.00 -12.25 -22.97
CA PRO A 293 -7.93 -12.35 -23.95
C PRO A 293 -8.43 -12.93 -25.28
N LYS A 294 -7.66 -12.73 -26.35
CA LYS A 294 -8.02 -13.22 -27.69
C LYS A 294 -8.13 -14.74 -27.74
N GLU A 295 -7.25 -15.42 -27.01
CA GLU A 295 -7.25 -16.88 -26.88
C GLU A 295 -7.68 -17.22 -25.46
N ALA A 296 -8.77 -18.00 -25.33
CA ALA A 296 -9.24 -18.45 -24.04
C ALA A 296 -8.26 -19.48 -23.46
N TYR A 297 -7.93 -19.34 -22.17
CA TYR A 297 -7.10 -20.31 -21.49
C TYR A 297 -7.83 -21.66 -21.35
N THR A 298 -7.16 -22.74 -21.76
CA THR A 298 -7.70 -24.11 -21.74
C THR A 298 -6.97 -25.04 -20.79
N GLY A 299 -5.90 -24.58 -20.14
CA GLY A 299 -5.12 -25.35 -19.17
C GLY A 299 -5.80 -25.47 -17.81
N ARG A 300 -5.10 -26.09 -16.86
CA ARG A 300 -5.55 -26.20 -15.47
C ARG A 300 -4.96 -25.09 -14.61
N LEU A 301 -5.68 -24.66 -13.57
CA LEU A 301 -5.17 -23.64 -12.64
C LEU A 301 -3.81 -24.00 -12.04
N GLN A 302 -3.55 -25.28 -11.77
CA GLN A 302 -2.28 -25.74 -11.19
C GLN A 302 -1.08 -25.60 -12.13
N GLU A 303 -1.30 -25.36 -13.43
CA GLU A 303 -0.22 -25.11 -14.40
C GLU A 303 0.28 -23.67 -14.34
N LEU A 304 -0.42 -22.78 -13.62
CA LEU A 304 -0.03 -21.40 -13.40
C LEU A 304 0.90 -21.30 -12.19
N GLU A 305 2.19 -21.52 -12.41
CA GLU A 305 3.20 -21.52 -11.35
C GLU A 305 3.41 -20.13 -10.73
N GLN A 306 3.31 -19.08 -11.53
CA GLN A 306 3.54 -17.71 -11.08
C GLN A 306 2.22 -16.97 -10.90
N VAL A 307 2.14 -16.23 -9.80
CA VAL A 307 0.96 -15.48 -9.37
C VAL A 307 0.42 -14.54 -10.46
N HIS A 308 1.31 -13.84 -11.17
CA HIS A 308 0.96 -12.84 -12.19
C HIS A 308 0.44 -13.45 -13.51
N GLN A 309 0.60 -14.75 -13.75
CA GLN A 309 0.12 -15.38 -14.98
C GLN A 309 -1.41 -15.46 -15.02
N PHE A 310 -2.06 -15.61 -13.87
CA PHE A 310 -3.52 -15.67 -13.79
C PHE A 310 -4.23 -14.45 -14.42
N PRO A 311 -3.94 -13.19 -14.01
CA PRO A 311 -4.63 -12.02 -14.53
C PRO A 311 -4.33 -11.82 -16.02
N GLU A 312 -3.14 -12.18 -16.49
CA GLU A 312 -2.79 -12.13 -17.92
C GLU A 312 -3.58 -13.16 -18.76
N LYS A 313 -3.75 -14.38 -18.25
CA LYS A 313 -4.43 -15.48 -18.96
C LYS A 313 -5.95 -15.39 -18.93
N PHE A 314 -6.53 -14.80 -17.89
CA PHE A 314 -7.98 -14.61 -17.75
C PHE A 314 -8.44 -13.20 -18.08
N GLY A 315 -7.51 -12.24 -18.20
CA GLY A 315 -7.80 -10.85 -18.54
C GLY A 315 -8.35 -10.04 -17.37
N VAL A 316 -7.96 -10.33 -16.13
CA VAL A 316 -8.39 -9.58 -14.94
C VAL A 316 -7.68 -8.23 -14.93
N VAL A 317 -8.44 -7.14 -14.91
CA VAL A 317 -7.91 -5.76 -14.98
C VAL A 317 -8.02 -5.05 -13.64
N VAL A 318 -9.18 -5.16 -12.98
CA VAL A 318 -9.47 -4.44 -11.74
C VAL A 318 -10.23 -5.35 -10.80
N LEU A 319 -9.88 -5.30 -9.51
CA LEU A 319 -10.63 -5.92 -8.43
C LEU A 319 -10.96 -4.89 -7.35
N ARG A 320 -12.23 -4.75 -6.98
CA ARG A 320 -12.66 -3.88 -5.87
C ARG A 320 -13.62 -4.63 -4.96
N GLY A 321 -13.43 -4.53 -3.65
CA GLY A 321 -14.41 -4.97 -2.67
C GLY A 321 -15.49 -3.92 -2.46
N CYS A 322 -16.71 -4.36 -2.17
CA CYS A 322 -17.81 -3.51 -1.75
C CYS A 322 -18.68 -4.25 -0.72
N GLU A 323 -19.39 -3.47 0.08
CA GLU A 323 -20.30 -3.98 1.11
C GLU A 323 -21.75 -3.73 0.68
N VAL A 324 -22.60 -4.74 0.79
CA VAL A 324 -24.03 -4.63 0.49
C VAL A 324 -24.69 -3.79 1.60
N VAL A 325 -25.32 -2.69 1.20
CA VAL A 325 -26.07 -1.83 2.14
C VAL A 325 -27.54 -2.19 2.11
N GLU A 326 -28.13 -2.27 0.92
CA GLU A 326 -29.54 -2.57 0.71
C GLU A 326 -29.71 -3.46 -0.51
N VAL A 327 -30.68 -4.37 -0.46
CA VAL A 327 -31.13 -5.16 -1.61
C VAL A 327 -32.51 -4.66 -1.97
N LEU A 328 -32.71 -4.35 -3.24
CA LEU A 328 -33.93 -3.82 -3.84
C LEU A 328 -34.57 -4.90 -4.73
N ASP A 329 -35.89 -4.95 -4.78
CA ASP A 329 -36.62 -5.78 -5.76
C ASP A 329 -36.79 -5.04 -7.11
N GLU A 330 -37.47 -5.70 -8.06
CA GLU A 330 -37.87 -5.13 -9.36
C GLU A 330 -38.63 -3.80 -9.25
N ASP A 331 -39.40 -3.62 -8.18
CA ASP A 331 -40.20 -2.42 -7.92
C ASP A 331 -39.40 -1.33 -7.17
N GLY A 332 -38.10 -1.56 -6.92
CA GLY A 332 -37.22 -0.64 -6.20
C GLY A 332 -37.50 -0.61 -4.69
N LYS A 333 -38.19 -1.62 -4.15
CA LYS A 333 -38.50 -1.74 -2.73
C LYS A 333 -37.39 -2.49 -2.01
N VAL A 334 -37.00 -1.97 -0.85
CA VAL A 334 -35.96 -2.57 -0.01
C VAL A 334 -36.44 -3.90 0.59
N ILE A 335 -35.72 -4.98 0.29
CA ILE A 335 -35.95 -6.36 0.76
C ILE A 335 -35.30 -6.60 2.15
N SER A 336 -34.51 -5.64 2.66
CA SER A 336 -33.70 -5.82 3.88
C SER A 336 -34.51 -6.05 5.17
N GLU A 337 -35.82 -5.78 5.17
CA GLU A 337 -36.73 -6.23 6.23
C GLU A 337 -37.48 -7.49 5.78
N PHE A 338 -37.17 -8.63 6.42
CA PHE A 338 -37.88 -9.89 6.18
C PHE A 338 -39.40 -9.72 6.42
N ASN A 339 -40.18 -9.61 5.34
CA ASN A 339 -41.63 -9.59 5.39
C ASN A 339 -42.17 -11.03 5.17
N PRO A 340 -42.68 -11.73 6.19
CA PRO A 340 -43.09 -13.15 6.11
C PRO A 340 -44.33 -13.43 5.21
N LEU A 341 -44.80 -12.44 4.45
CA LEU A 341 -46.04 -12.51 3.65
C LEU A 341 -45.83 -12.31 2.14
N GLU A 342 -44.63 -11.98 1.67
CA GLU A 342 -44.41 -11.69 0.23
C GLU A 342 -44.07 -12.96 -0.57
N ARG A 343 -44.82 -13.18 -1.65
CA ARG A 343 -44.47 -14.12 -2.73
C ARG A 343 -43.49 -13.39 -3.65
N LYS A 344 -42.20 -13.80 -3.64
CA LYS A 344 -41.13 -13.16 -4.40
C LYS A 344 -41.31 -13.32 -5.92
N ALA A 345 -41.09 -12.21 -6.65
CA ALA A 345 -40.90 -12.14 -8.10
C ALA A 345 -39.40 -12.21 -8.46
N ASP A 346 -39.10 -12.34 -9.75
CA ASP A 346 -37.90 -12.95 -10.34
C ASP A 346 -36.84 -11.91 -10.78
N GLU A 347 -36.40 -10.96 -9.94
CA GLU A 347 -35.22 -10.12 -10.22
C GLU A 347 -34.81 -9.32 -8.97
N ALA A 348 -33.50 -9.18 -8.71
CA ALA A 348 -32.96 -8.51 -7.52
C ALA A 348 -31.87 -7.50 -7.90
N GLN A 349 -32.00 -6.28 -7.35
CA GLN A 349 -31.04 -5.19 -7.46
C GLN A 349 -30.31 -5.03 -6.12
N ALA A 350 -29.02 -4.67 -6.11
CA ALA A 350 -28.26 -4.48 -4.87
C ALA A 350 -27.56 -3.11 -4.87
N VAL A 351 -27.70 -2.37 -3.78
CA VAL A 351 -26.96 -1.13 -3.52
C VAL A 351 -25.78 -1.47 -2.63
N CYS A 352 -24.58 -1.25 -3.16
CA CYS A 352 -23.33 -1.50 -2.44
C CYS A 352 -22.61 -0.19 -2.15
N THR A 353 -21.89 -0.15 -1.04
CA THR A 353 -21.03 0.97 -0.66
C THR A 353 -19.58 0.51 -0.67
N GLN A 354 -18.71 1.33 -1.22
CA GLN A 354 -17.27 1.15 -1.10
C GLN A 354 -16.78 2.13 -0.02
N THR A 355 -16.28 1.58 1.08
CA THR A 355 -15.62 2.34 2.15
C THR A 355 -14.13 2.48 1.89
#